data_AF-A0A6I7HML6-F1
#
_entry.id   AF-A0A6I7HML6-F1
#
_cell.length_a   1.000
_cell.length_b   1.000
_cell.length_c   1.000
_cell.angle_alpha   90.00
_cell.angle_beta   90.00
_cell.angle_gamma   90.00
#
_symmetry.space_group_name_H-M   'P 1'
#
loop_
_entity.id
_entity.type
_entity.pdbx_description
1 polymer ?
#
loop_
_entity_poly.entity_id
_entity_poly.type
_entity_poly.pdbx_seq_one_letter_code
_entity_poly.pdbx_strand_id
1 'polypeptide(L)'
;MLLEKGYPLDIRRPPLGDALPETLAGHSGAVIFGGPMSANDPDQFIHDEIEWISIPLKEKKPFLGICLGAQIMVRNLGGKVSSDRNSLVEIGWYPIRPTEHGRLLMRWPQMVYHFHREGFDLPHGCELLAEGDVYRHQAIRYGENAWGLQFHAELTRAMMQRWVVHGAHRFIMPNAQPGRDHLEGRMIFDAPLRAWLSEFLDLVFEPKAHCVS
;
A
#
# COMPACT_ATOMS: atom_id res chain seq x y z
N MET A 1 2.86 -14.73 -4.87
CA MET A 1 3.02 -13.78 -5.98
C MET A 1 4.47 -13.46 -6.26
N LEU A 2 5.18 -12.66 -5.46
CA LEU A 2 6.61 -12.37 -5.76
C LEU A 2 7.49 -13.63 -5.82
N LEU A 3 7.32 -14.58 -4.89
CA LEU A 3 7.97 -15.89 -4.94
C LEU A 3 7.62 -16.69 -6.21
N GLU A 4 6.35 -16.66 -6.63
CA GLU A 4 5.87 -17.34 -7.85
C GLU A 4 6.46 -16.70 -9.12
N LYS A 5 6.78 -15.39 -9.04
CA LYS A 5 7.45 -14.62 -10.08
C LYS A 5 8.99 -14.71 -10.00
N GLY A 6 9.54 -15.55 -9.11
CA GLY A 6 10.98 -15.81 -9.03
C GLY A 6 11.79 -14.84 -8.18
N TYR A 7 11.14 -13.95 -7.42
CA TYR A 7 11.85 -13.06 -6.50
C TYR A 7 12.02 -13.74 -5.12
N PRO A 8 13.25 -14.08 -4.70
CA PRO A 8 13.50 -14.52 -3.34
C PRO A 8 13.22 -13.38 -2.36
N LEU A 9 12.77 -13.71 -1.15
CA LEU A 9 12.39 -12.72 -0.14
C LEU A 9 13.44 -12.62 0.96
N ASP A 10 13.93 -11.40 1.18
CA ASP A 10 14.63 -10.99 2.40
C ASP A 10 13.60 -10.28 3.30
N ILE A 11 13.14 -10.96 4.36
CA ILE A 11 12.07 -10.45 5.23
C ILE A 11 12.69 -9.81 6.47
N ARG A 12 12.41 -8.52 6.69
CA ARG A 12 12.82 -7.75 7.86
C ARG A 12 11.62 -7.35 8.70
N ARG A 13 11.81 -7.35 10.02
CA ARG A 13 10.81 -6.93 11.03
C ARG A 13 11.45 -5.91 11.97
N PRO A 14 11.54 -4.63 11.58
CA PRO A 14 12.09 -3.57 12.43
C PRO A 14 11.49 -3.49 13.84
N PRO A 15 10.17 -3.71 14.04
CA PRO A 15 9.61 -3.76 15.41
C PRO A 15 10.19 -4.88 16.31
N LEU A 16 10.85 -5.89 15.73
CA LEU A 16 11.52 -6.97 16.45
C LEU A 16 13.06 -6.82 16.45
N GLY A 17 13.57 -5.67 15.98
CA GLY A 17 14.99 -5.34 16.00
C GLY A 17 15.78 -5.78 14.75
N ASP A 18 15.12 -6.26 13.69
CA ASP A 18 15.83 -6.54 12.43
C ASP A 18 16.30 -5.22 11.80
N ALA A 19 17.60 -5.14 11.50
CA ALA A 19 18.15 -4.00 10.77
C ALA A 19 17.67 -4.00 9.31
N LEU A 20 17.39 -2.80 8.79
CA LEU A 20 17.15 -2.57 7.36
C LEU A 20 18.48 -2.45 6.62
N PRO A 21 18.57 -2.89 5.35
CA PRO A 21 19.83 -2.85 4.61
C PRO A 21 20.23 -1.42 4.26
N GLU A 22 21.53 -1.11 4.29
CA GLU A 22 22.05 0.23 3.95
C GLU A 22 21.94 0.56 2.45
N THR A 23 21.75 -0.45 1.60
CA THR A 23 21.61 -0.34 0.14
C THR A 23 20.76 -1.48 -0.41
N LEU A 24 20.18 -1.31 -1.61
CA LEU A 24 19.48 -2.37 -2.34
C LEU A 24 20.32 -2.96 -3.48
N ALA A 25 21.65 -2.87 -3.42
CA ALA A 25 22.55 -3.47 -4.42
C ALA A 25 22.30 -4.98 -4.64
N GLY A 26 21.96 -5.72 -3.57
CA GLY A 26 21.62 -7.14 -3.61
C GLY A 26 20.14 -7.45 -3.85
N HIS A 27 19.30 -6.43 -4.06
CA HIS A 27 17.85 -6.57 -4.12
C HIS A 27 17.29 -5.97 -5.42
N SER A 28 16.27 -6.62 -5.97
CA SER A 28 15.53 -6.09 -7.14
C SER A 28 14.60 -4.94 -6.78
N GLY A 29 14.27 -4.78 -5.50
CA GLY A 29 13.39 -3.74 -4.98
C GLY A 29 12.93 -4.07 -3.57
N ALA A 30 11.98 -3.28 -3.06
CA ALA A 30 11.46 -3.41 -1.70
C ALA A 30 9.94 -3.28 -1.63
N VAL A 31 9.34 -3.98 -0.67
CA VAL A 31 7.92 -3.85 -0.31
C VAL A 31 7.82 -3.58 1.18
N ILE A 32 7.10 -2.53 1.58
CA ILE A 32 6.74 -2.26 2.98
C ILE A 32 5.23 -2.45 3.13
N PHE A 33 4.86 -3.35 4.03
CA PHE A 33 3.46 -3.70 4.29
C PHE A 33 2.79 -2.78 5.31
N GLY A 34 1.48 -2.97 5.47
CA GLY A 34 0.72 -2.32 6.52
C GLY A 34 1.08 -2.82 7.92
N GLY A 35 0.75 -2.01 8.94
CA GLY A 35 0.85 -2.36 10.35
C GLY A 35 -0.27 -1.68 11.15
N PRO A 36 -0.49 -2.08 12.41
CA PRO A 36 -1.47 -1.42 13.28
C PRO A 36 -1.04 0.00 13.74
N MET A 37 0.22 0.38 13.52
CA MET A 37 0.82 1.66 13.86
C MET A 37 0.35 2.80 12.93
N SER A 38 0.55 4.03 13.39
CA SER A 38 0.52 5.23 12.56
C SER A 38 1.92 5.59 12.08
N ALA A 39 2.03 6.18 10.89
CA ALA A 39 3.27 6.83 10.44
C ALA A 39 3.61 8.11 11.24
N ASN A 40 2.75 8.50 12.18
CA ASN A 40 2.95 9.58 13.14
C ASN A 40 3.37 9.09 14.54
N ASP A 41 3.43 7.77 14.75
CA ASP A 41 3.81 7.21 16.06
C ASP A 41 5.26 7.56 16.39
N PRO A 42 5.60 7.80 17.68
CA PRO A 42 6.93 8.24 18.11
C PRO A 42 7.95 7.09 18.21
N ASP A 43 7.55 5.87 17.86
CA ASP A 43 8.41 4.70 17.94
C ASP A 43 9.63 4.84 17.02
N GLN A 44 10.82 4.53 17.55
CA GLN A 44 12.07 4.68 16.81
C GLN A 44 12.06 3.95 15.46
N PHE A 45 11.51 2.73 15.40
CA PHE A 45 11.48 1.96 14.16
C PHE A 45 10.60 2.62 13.08
N ILE A 46 9.58 3.40 13.44
CA ILE A 46 8.77 4.16 12.46
C ILE A 46 9.62 5.27 11.85
N HIS A 47 10.38 5.99 12.67
CA HIS A 47 11.33 6.99 12.20
C HIS A 47 12.40 6.37 11.29
N ASP A 48 12.98 5.24 11.70
CA ASP A 48 13.99 4.52 10.94
C ASP A 48 13.43 4.05 9.58
N GLU A 49 12.21 3.50 9.55
CA GLU A 49 11.54 3.09 8.31
C GLU A 49 11.26 4.29 7.39
N ILE A 50 10.81 5.43 7.94
CA ILE A 50 10.61 6.68 7.18
C ILE A 50 11.93 7.15 6.56
N GLU A 51 13.03 7.19 7.33
CA GLU A 51 14.32 7.62 6.80
C GLU A 51 14.84 6.66 5.73
N TRP A 52 14.66 5.35 5.96
CA TRP A 52 15.12 4.28 5.08
C TRP A 52 14.51 4.34 3.68
N ILE A 53 13.29 4.85 3.50
CA ILE A 53 12.67 5.08 2.18
C ILE A 53 13.60 5.85 1.23
N SER A 54 14.45 6.73 1.75
CA SER A 54 15.41 7.46 0.94
C SER A 54 16.34 6.55 0.12
N ILE A 55 16.62 5.33 0.58
CA ILE A 55 17.51 4.37 -0.10
C ILE A 55 16.90 3.90 -1.44
N PRO A 56 15.73 3.21 -1.48
CA PRO A 56 15.14 2.80 -2.75
C PRO A 56 14.88 3.99 -3.68
N LEU A 57 14.47 5.15 -3.15
CA LEU A 57 14.23 6.34 -3.96
C LEU A 57 15.50 6.88 -4.62
N LYS A 58 16.60 7.04 -3.86
CA LYS A 58 17.89 7.54 -4.38
C LYS A 58 18.54 6.54 -5.35
N GLU A 59 18.46 5.25 -5.04
CA GLU A 59 18.98 4.19 -5.91
C GLU A 59 18.08 3.89 -7.12
N LYS A 60 16.91 4.56 -7.21
CA LYS A 60 15.89 4.34 -8.25
C LYS A 60 15.47 2.87 -8.34
N LYS A 61 15.45 2.16 -7.22
CA LYS A 61 15.01 0.77 -7.15
C LYS A 61 13.49 0.71 -7.01
N PRO A 62 12.83 -0.30 -7.60
CA PRO A 62 11.41 -0.59 -7.38
C PRO A 62 11.05 -0.58 -5.88
N PHE A 63 10.03 0.21 -5.54
CA PHE A 63 9.50 0.30 -4.19
C PHE A 63 7.97 0.25 -4.22
N LEU A 64 7.39 -0.55 -3.32
CA LEU A 64 5.95 -0.61 -3.11
C LEU A 64 5.62 -0.47 -1.61
N GLY A 65 4.96 0.61 -1.25
CA GLY A 65 4.36 0.80 0.07
C GLY A 65 2.88 0.41 0.05
N ILE A 66 2.43 -0.38 1.01
CA ILE A 66 1.03 -0.79 1.18
C ILE A 66 0.52 -0.32 2.54
N CYS A 67 -0.62 0.37 2.56
CA CYS A 67 -1.25 0.94 3.75
C CYS A 67 -0.26 1.81 4.55
N LEU A 68 0.19 1.36 5.73
CA LEU A 68 1.25 2.04 6.50
C LEU A 68 2.52 2.28 5.67
N GLY A 69 2.93 1.32 4.83
CA GLY A 69 4.11 1.51 3.96
C GLY A 69 3.96 2.66 2.97
N ALA A 70 2.74 2.90 2.45
CA ALA A 70 2.46 4.06 1.60
C ALA A 70 2.52 5.37 2.40
N GLN A 71 1.99 5.36 3.63
CA GLN A 71 2.04 6.51 4.54
C GLN A 71 3.48 6.86 4.95
N ILE A 72 4.31 5.85 5.24
CA ILE A 72 5.74 6.00 5.53
C ILE A 72 6.46 6.66 4.34
N MET A 73 6.19 6.19 3.12
CA MET A 73 6.71 6.81 1.90
C MET A 73 6.27 8.29 1.77
N VAL A 74 5.00 8.59 2.03
CA VAL A 74 4.49 9.97 1.99
C VAL A 74 5.19 10.85 3.03
N ARG A 75 5.37 10.35 4.26
CA ARG A 75 6.12 11.06 5.31
C ARG A 75 7.56 11.35 4.90
N ASN A 76 8.25 10.38 4.28
CA ASN A 76 9.61 10.58 3.76
C ASN A 76 9.66 11.69 2.70
N LEU A 77 8.65 11.76 1.82
CA LEU A 77 8.52 12.78 0.78
C LEU A 77 8.04 14.15 1.31
N GLY A 78 7.90 14.30 2.63
CA GLY A 78 7.49 15.55 3.27
C GLY A 78 5.98 15.81 3.26
N GLY A 79 5.17 14.83 2.87
CA GLY A 79 3.72 14.90 2.99
C GLY A 79 3.22 14.59 4.40
N LYS A 80 1.91 14.71 4.57
CA LYS A 80 1.21 14.56 5.85
C LYS A 80 0.29 13.35 5.85
N VAL A 81 0.25 12.68 6.99
CA VAL A 81 -0.67 11.57 7.28
C VAL A 81 -1.61 12.02 8.38
N SER A 82 -2.91 11.89 8.18
CA SER A 82 -3.90 12.28 9.19
C SER A 82 -5.22 11.54 9.03
N SER A 83 -5.97 11.45 10.13
CA SER A 83 -7.37 11.01 10.11
C SER A 83 -8.28 11.99 9.39
N ASP A 84 -9.42 11.49 8.91
CA ASP A 84 -10.51 12.32 8.43
C ASP A 84 -11.08 13.23 9.53
N ARG A 85 -11.54 14.43 9.15
CA ARG A 85 -12.06 15.45 10.07
C ARG A 85 -13.32 15.01 10.81
N ASN A 86 -14.12 14.13 10.19
CA ASN A 86 -15.33 13.56 10.78
C ASN A 86 -15.09 12.16 11.35
N SER A 87 -13.82 11.77 11.54
CA SER A 87 -13.41 10.44 12.03
C SER A 87 -13.94 9.28 11.18
N LEU A 88 -14.19 9.51 9.88
CA LEU A 88 -14.57 8.45 8.96
C LEU A 88 -13.38 7.50 8.71
N VAL A 89 -13.67 6.22 8.60
CA VAL A 89 -12.66 5.18 8.31
C VAL A 89 -13.04 4.37 7.08
N GLU A 90 -12.07 3.72 6.46
CA GLU A 90 -12.33 2.72 5.40
C GLU A 90 -11.87 1.36 5.93
N ILE A 91 -12.84 0.57 6.38
CA ILE A 91 -12.64 -0.78 6.94
C ILE A 91 -13.67 -1.69 6.27
N GLY A 92 -13.24 -2.42 5.23
CA GLY A 92 -14.15 -3.15 4.33
C GLY A 92 -13.84 -2.94 2.85
N TRP A 93 -14.81 -3.21 1.98
CA TRP A 93 -14.70 -3.09 0.53
C TRP A 93 -15.25 -1.75 0.04
N TYR A 94 -14.43 -0.92 -0.59
CA TYR A 94 -14.86 0.41 -1.08
C TYR A 94 -14.48 0.59 -2.55
N PRO A 95 -15.24 1.42 -3.29
CA PRO A 95 -14.93 1.70 -4.66
C PRO A 95 -13.72 2.64 -4.78
N ILE A 96 -12.96 2.47 -5.86
CA ILE A 96 -11.94 3.43 -6.28
C ILE A 96 -12.16 3.87 -7.71
N ARG A 97 -11.65 5.05 -8.04
CA ARG A 97 -11.72 5.62 -9.38
C ARG A 97 -10.30 5.92 -9.87
N PRO A 98 -9.80 5.21 -10.89
CA PRO A 98 -8.49 5.56 -11.44
C PRO A 98 -8.53 6.95 -12.07
N THR A 99 -7.50 7.75 -11.85
CA THR A 99 -7.27 9.02 -12.53
C THR A 99 -6.87 8.78 -13.99
N GLU A 100 -6.64 9.84 -14.76
CA GLU A 100 -6.06 9.69 -16.10
C GLU A 100 -4.70 8.97 -16.06
N HIS A 101 -3.80 9.36 -15.16
CA HIS A 101 -2.51 8.70 -14.96
C HIS A 101 -2.67 7.22 -14.63
N GLY A 102 -3.59 6.86 -13.73
CA GLY A 102 -3.86 5.46 -13.40
C GLY A 102 -4.37 4.66 -14.61
N ARG A 103 -5.34 5.21 -15.36
CA ARG A 103 -5.95 4.53 -16.52
C ARG A 103 -4.96 4.28 -17.66
N LEU A 104 -3.97 5.15 -17.84
CA LEU A 104 -2.93 4.98 -18.86
C LEU A 104 -1.96 3.84 -18.53
N LEU A 105 -1.81 3.48 -17.26
CA LEU A 105 -0.90 2.42 -16.83
C LEU A 105 -1.51 1.03 -17.00
N MET A 106 -2.75 0.85 -16.54
CA MET A 106 -3.44 -0.44 -16.56
C MET A 106 -4.93 -0.27 -16.30
N ARG A 107 -5.68 -1.37 -16.44
CA ARG A 107 -7.08 -1.43 -15.97
C ARG A 107 -7.10 -1.58 -14.45
N TRP A 108 -7.90 -0.78 -13.76
CA TRP A 108 -8.03 -0.82 -12.29
C TRP A 108 -9.27 -1.59 -11.85
N PRO A 109 -9.24 -2.21 -10.65
CA PRO A 109 -10.41 -2.83 -10.05
C PRO A 109 -11.42 -1.75 -9.64
N GLN A 110 -12.71 -2.08 -9.71
CA GLN A 110 -13.76 -1.16 -9.27
C GLN A 110 -13.88 -1.10 -7.74
N MET A 111 -13.51 -2.18 -7.05
CA MET A 111 -13.63 -2.35 -5.60
C MET A 111 -12.33 -2.89 -5.05
N VAL A 112 -11.86 -2.32 -3.94
CA VAL A 112 -10.66 -2.77 -3.23
C VAL A 112 -10.93 -2.85 -1.73
N TYR A 113 -10.04 -3.54 -1.00
CA TYR A 113 -10.22 -3.75 0.42
C TYR A 113 -9.36 -2.77 1.23
N HIS A 114 -9.96 -2.13 2.21
CA HIS A 114 -9.31 -1.17 3.10
C HIS A 114 -9.35 -1.65 4.55
N PHE A 115 -8.33 -1.27 5.31
CA PHE A 115 -8.32 -1.43 6.74
C PHE A 115 -7.48 -0.33 7.38
N HIS A 116 -7.95 0.92 7.27
CA HIS A 116 -7.19 2.08 7.73
C HIS A 116 -8.10 3.17 8.32
N ARG A 117 -7.49 4.07 9.09
CA ARG A 117 -8.15 5.19 9.78
C ARG A 117 -7.50 6.54 9.48
N GLU A 118 -6.50 6.54 8.63
CA GLU A 118 -5.70 7.68 8.27
C GLU A 118 -5.42 7.57 6.78
N GLY A 119 -5.48 8.71 6.10
CA GLY A 119 -4.97 8.83 4.75
C GLY A 119 -3.81 9.79 4.74
N PHE A 120 -3.42 10.18 3.53
CA PHE A 120 -2.31 11.09 3.32
C PHE A 120 -2.67 12.18 2.31
N ASP A 121 -1.92 13.28 2.30
CA ASP A 121 -1.94 14.25 1.20
C ASP A 121 -1.10 13.76 0.01
N LEU A 122 -1.16 14.47 -1.13
CA LEU A 122 -0.34 14.14 -2.29
C LEU A 122 0.98 14.93 -2.21
N PRO A 123 2.14 14.29 -1.95
CA PRO A 123 3.41 15.02 -1.89
C PRO A 123 3.78 15.61 -3.24
N HIS A 124 4.60 16.65 -3.22
CA HIS A 124 5.15 17.23 -4.44
C HIS A 124 5.93 16.17 -5.25
N GLY A 125 5.70 16.14 -6.58
CA GLY A 125 6.33 15.17 -7.48
C GLY A 125 5.68 13.78 -7.48
N CYS A 126 4.58 13.59 -6.74
CA CYS A 126 3.76 12.39 -6.86
C CYS A 126 2.63 12.59 -7.87
N GLU A 127 2.38 11.56 -8.67
CA GLU A 127 1.16 11.42 -9.46
C GLU A 127 0.13 10.65 -8.66
N LEU A 128 -1.11 11.12 -8.69
CA LEU A 128 -2.27 10.41 -8.16
C LEU A 128 -2.79 9.44 -9.22
N LEU A 129 -2.90 8.16 -8.88
CA LEU A 129 -3.31 7.08 -9.79
C LEU A 129 -4.75 6.64 -9.57
N ALA A 130 -5.23 6.66 -8.32
CA ALA A 130 -6.60 6.29 -7.98
C ALA A 130 -7.11 7.12 -6.80
N GLU A 131 -8.41 7.43 -6.88
CA GLU A 131 -9.15 8.23 -5.91
C GLU A 131 -10.26 7.44 -5.20
N GLY A 132 -10.47 7.74 -3.92
CA GLY A 132 -11.57 7.21 -3.10
C GLY A 132 -12.60 8.29 -2.75
N ASP A 133 -13.65 7.90 -2.02
CA ASP A 133 -14.73 8.80 -1.59
C ASP A 133 -14.39 9.58 -0.33
N VAL A 134 -13.98 8.88 0.74
CA VAL A 134 -13.62 9.49 2.03
C VAL A 134 -12.18 9.94 2.00
N TYR A 135 -11.27 9.03 1.65
CA TYR A 135 -9.86 9.34 1.48
C TYR A 135 -9.56 9.49 0.00
N ARG A 136 -9.21 10.71 -0.40
CA ARG A 136 -8.98 11.03 -1.81
C ARG A 136 -7.82 10.26 -2.40
N HIS A 137 -6.71 10.08 -1.69
CA HIS A 137 -5.49 9.52 -2.26
C HIS A 137 -5.38 8.01 -1.97
N GLN A 138 -5.66 7.18 -2.97
CA GLN A 138 -5.73 5.72 -2.79
C GLN A 138 -4.56 4.97 -3.42
N ALA A 139 -4.04 5.50 -4.52
CA ALA A 139 -2.80 5.01 -5.12
C ALA A 139 -1.99 6.17 -5.68
N ILE A 140 -0.70 6.21 -5.42
CA ILE A 140 0.22 7.26 -5.87
C ILE A 140 1.49 6.65 -6.48
N ARG A 141 2.15 7.42 -7.34
CA ARG A 141 3.44 7.11 -7.92
C ARG A 141 4.40 8.26 -7.73
N TYR A 142 5.62 7.99 -7.28
CA TYR A 142 6.70 8.96 -7.21
C TYR A 142 7.83 8.55 -8.15
N GLY A 143 8.20 9.45 -9.06
CA GLY A 143 9.17 9.13 -10.11
C GLY A 143 8.73 7.91 -10.93
N GLU A 144 9.69 7.09 -11.35
CA GLU A 144 9.40 5.95 -12.24
C GLU A 144 9.13 4.62 -11.53
N ASN A 145 9.58 4.50 -10.28
CA ASN A 145 9.81 3.18 -9.65
C ASN A 145 9.24 3.07 -8.22
N ALA A 146 8.66 4.13 -7.65
CA ALA A 146 8.11 4.09 -6.30
C ALA A 146 6.59 4.27 -6.30
N TRP A 147 5.91 3.37 -5.60
CA TRP A 147 4.45 3.23 -5.64
C TRP A 147 3.90 3.12 -4.22
N GLY A 148 2.80 3.83 -3.97
CA GLY A 148 2.08 3.75 -2.70
C GLY A 148 0.63 3.34 -2.94
N LEU A 149 0.16 2.30 -2.25
CA LEU A 149 -1.24 1.86 -2.24
C LEU A 149 -1.79 1.99 -0.83
N GLN A 150 -2.89 2.73 -0.65
CA GLN A 150 -3.54 2.85 0.67
C GLN A 150 -4.39 1.62 1.02
N PHE A 151 -4.84 0.88 -0.01
CA PHE A 151 -5.66 -0.32 0.11
C PHE A 151 -4.83 -1.60 0.06
N HIS A 152 -5.46 -2.71 0.43
CA HIS A 152 -4.88 -4.04 0.44
C HIS A 152 -5.41 -4.87 -0.71
N ALA A 153 -4.50 -5.31 -1.58
CA ALA A 153 -4.78 -6.28 -2.64
C ALA A 153 -4.15 -7.66 -2.35
N GLU A 154 -3.32 -7.73 -1.32
CA GLU A 154 -2.49 -8.88 -0.95
C GLU A 154 -3.15 -9.85 0.05
N LEU A 155 -4.38 -9.57 0.48
CA LEU A 155 -5.02 -10.32 1.56
C LEU A 155 -5.38 -11.76 1.19
N THR A 156 -4.75 -12.70 1.88
CA THR A 156 -5.17 -14.11 1.84
C THR A 156 -6.47 -14.33 2.64
N ARG A 157 -7.13 -15.48 2.41
CA ARG A 157 -8.34 -15.87 3.16
C ARG A 157 -8.09 -15.93 4.65
N ALA A 158 -6.97 -16.53 5.04
CA ALA A 158 -6.58 -16.62 6.45
C ALA A 158 -6.34 -15.24 7.08
N MET A 159 -5.68 -14.32 6.36
CA MET A 159 -5.46 -12.95 6.85
C MET A 159 -6.78 -12.21 7.06
N MET A 160 -7.69 -12.27 6.08
CA MET A 160 -8.99 -11.61 6.20
C MET A 160 -9.82 -12.18 7.35
N GLN A 161 -9.86 -13.51 7.52
CA GLN A 161 -10.54 -14.12 8.66
C GLN A 161 -9.97 -13.63 9.99
N ARG A 162 -8.63 -13.59 10.10
CA ARG A 162 -7.94 -13.06 11.28
C ARG A 162 -8.30 -11.61 11.55
N TRP A 163 -8.38 -10.79 10.51
CA TRP A 163 -8.75 -9.37 10.62
C TRP A 163 -10.20 -9.18 11.02
N VAL A 164 -11.13 -10.00 10.48
CA VAL A 164 -12.54 -9.97 10.86
C VAL A 164 -12.72 -10.30 12.34
N VAL A 165 -11.97 -11.27 12.86
CA VAL A 165 -12.04 -11.68 14.26
C VAL A 165 -11.42 -10.64 15.20
N HIS A 166 -10.17 -10.24 14.98
CA HIS A 166 -9.48 -9.32 15.91
C HIS A 166 -9.88 -7.86 15.72
N GLY A 167 -10.36 -7.50 14.53
CA GLY A 167 -10.79 -6.15 14.17
C GLY A 167 -12.26 -5.88 14.46
N ALA A 168 -13.02 -6.82 15.03
CA ALA A 168 -14.48 -6.70 15.19
C ALA A 168 -14.92 -5.40 15.91
N HIS A 169 -14.14 -4.96 16.89
CA HIS A 169 -14.39 -3.70 17.62
C HIS A 169 -14.29 -2.44 16.74
N ARG A 170 -13.70 -2.52 15.54
CA ARG A 170 -13.55 -1.41 14.60
C ARG A 170 -14.75 -1.29 13.64
N PHE A 171 -15.61 -2.30 13.56
CA PHE A 171 -16.76 -2.29 12.65
C PHE A 171 -17.91 -1.38 13.10
N ILE A 172 -17.82 -0.84 14.31
CA ILE A 172 -18.76 0.18 14.81
C ILE A 172 -18.28 1.61 14.49
N MET A 173 -17.10 1.76 13.90
CA MET A 173 -16.55 3.07 13.57
C MET A 173 -17.34 3.72 12.41
N PRO A 174 -17.42 5.06 12.35
CA PRO A 174 -18.09 5.75 11.26
C PRO A 174 -17.54 5.33 9.88
N ASN A 175 -18.46 4.98 8.97
CA ASN A 175 -18.17 4.48 7.62
C ASN A 175 -17.58 3.05 7.53
N ALA A 176 -17.26 2.37 8.64
CA ALA A 176 -16.80 0.98 8.61
C ALA A 176 -17.92 0.01 8.18
N GLN A 177 -17.56 -1.09 7.52
CA GLN A 177 -18.49 -2.16 7.18
C GLN A 177 -18.59 -3.20 8.30
N PRO A 178 -19.74 -3.86 8.47
CA PRO A 178 -19.88 -4.97 9.40
C PRO A 178 -19.16 -6.22 8.89
N GLY A 179 -18.56 -7.02 9.78
CA GLY A 179 -17.69 -8.15 9.42
C GLY A 179 -18.25 -9.17 8.41
N ARG A 180 -19.59 -9.33 8.32
CA ARG A 180 -20.22 -10.20 7.30
C ARG A 180 -19.96 -9.70 5.87
N ASP A 181 -19.99 -8.39 5.65
CA ASP A 181 -19.83 -7.75 4.34
C ASP A 181 -18.38 -7.91 3.84
N HIS A 182 -17.42 -8.08 4.75
CA HIS A 182 -16.02 -8.35 4.41
C HIS A 182 -15.88 -9.73 3.74
N LEU A 183 -16.55 -10.74 4.31
CA LEU A 183 -16.51 -12.12 3.82
C LEU A 183 -17.32 -12.27 2.52
N GLU A 184 -18.50 -11.65 2.46
CA GLU A 184 -19.33 -11.63 1.24
C GLU A 184 -18.62 -10.89 0.11
N GLY A 185 -18.10 -9.69 0.37
CA GLY A 185 -17.36 -8.91 -0.62
C GLY A 185 -16.12 -9.64 -1.14
N ARG A 186 -15.46 -10.45 -0.31
CA ARG A 186 -14.35 -11.31 -0.78
C ARG A 186 -14.79 -12.26 -1.89
N MET A 187 -15.95 -12.87 -1.76
CA MET A 187 -16.45 -13.82 -2.77
C MET A 187 -16.69 -13.16 -4.14
N ILE A 188 -16.86 -11.84 -4.16
CA ILE A 188 -17.17 -11.05 -5.36
C ILE A 188 -15.91 -10.36 -5.91
N PHE A 189 -15.12 -9.73 -5.04
CA PHE A 189 -14.10 -8.75 -5.44
C PHE A 189 -12.65 -9.26 -5.32
N ASP A 190 -12.39 -10.35 -4.58
CA ASP A 190 -11.02 -10.83 -4.30
C ASP A 190 -10.32 -11.35 -5.56
N ALA A 191 -11.04 -12.11 -6.41
CA ALA A 191 -10.47 -12.65 -7.64
C ALA A 191 -9.98 -11.56 -8.62
N PRO A 192 -10.80 -10.57 -9.02
CA PRO A 192 -10.33 -9.49 -9.89
C PRO A 192 -9.26 -8.62 -9.23
N LEU A 193 -9.35 -8.36 -7.92
CA LEU A 193 -8.33 -7.60 -7.20
C LEU A 193 -6.98 -8.32 -7.17
N ARG A 194 -6.99 -9.64 -6.97
CA ARG A 194 -5.78 -10.47 -6.98
C ARG A 194 -5.17 -10.55 -8.38
N ALA A 195 -5.99 -10.70 -9.42
CA ALA A 195 -5.50 -10.63 -10.81
C ALA A 195 -4.82 -9.28 -11.08
N TRP A 196 -5.47 -8.19 -10.69
CA TRP A 196 -4.90 -6.85 -10.78
C TRP A 196 -3.56 -6.72 -10.03
N LEU A 197 -3.46 -7.23 -8.80
CA LEU A 197 -2.20 -7.18 -8.04
C LEU A 197 -1.08 -7.91 -8.77
N SER A 198 -1.37 -9.05 -9.40
CA SER A 198 -0.37 -9.78 -10.18
C SER A 198 0.22 -8.93 -11.30
N GLU A 199 -0.64 -8.28 -12.09
CA GLU A 199 -0.24 -7.38 -13.18
C GLU A 199 0.45 -6.12 -12.65
N PHE A 200 -0.03 -5.58 -11.54
CA PHE A 200 0.59 -4.41 -10.91
C PHE A 200 2.00 -4.73 -10.40
N LEU A 201 2.23 -5.92 -9.83
CA LEU A 201 3.58 -6.34 -9.44
C LEU A 201 4.52 -6.47 -10.64
N ASP A 202 4.02 -6.85 -11.81
CA ASP A 202 4.81 -6.86 -13.04
C ASP A 202 5.19 -5.43 -13.45
N LEU A 203 4.22 -4.50 -13.43
CA LEU A 203 4.48 -3.08 -13.67
C LEU A 203 5.54 -2.50 -12.73
N VAL A 204 5.56 -2.92 -11.46
CA VAL A 204 6.48 -2.40 -10.44
C VAL A 204 7.87 -3.03 -10.55
N PHE A 205 7.96 -4.36 -10.68
CA PHE A 205 9.21 -5.10 -10.48
C PHE A 205 9.81 -5.73 -11.74
N GLU A 206 9.06 -5.86 -12.84
CA GLU A 206 9.67 -6.36 -14.07
C GLU A 206 10.67 -5.35 -14.64
N PRO A 207 11.82 -5.80 -15.14
CA PRO A 207 12.78 -4.92 -15.79
C PRO A 207 12.12 -4.24 -17.00
N LYS A 208 11.99 -2.91 -16.95
CA LYS A 208 11.65 -2.15 -18.16
C LYS A 208 12.76 -2.40 -19.17
N ALA A 209 12.42 -3.04 -20.29
CA ALA A 209 13.33 -3.19 -21.40
C ALA A 209 13.84 -1.80 -21.77
N HIS A 210 15.12 -1.53 -21.50
CA HIS A 210 15.74 -0.32 -21.97
C HIS A 210 15.80 -0.46 -23.49
N CYS A 211 14.91 0.22 -24.20
CA CYS A 211 15.14 0.51 -25.60
C CYS A 211 16.40 1.37 -25.64
N VAL A 212 17.54 0.72 -25.90
CA VAL A 212 18.76 1.40 -26.29
C VAL A 212 18.44 2.05 -27.63
N SER A 213 18.14 3.35 -27.60
CA SER A 213 18.14 4.22 -28.78
C SER A 213 19.56 4.69 -29.07
#